data_AF-A0A2V8R3F2-F1
#
_entry.id   AF-A0A2V8R3F2-F1
#
_cell.length_a   1.000
_cell.length_b   1.000
_cell.length_c   1.000
_cell.angle_alpha   90.00
_cell.angle_beta   90.00
_cell.angle_gamma   90.00
#
_symmetry.space_group_name_H-M   'P 1'
#
loop_
_entity.id
_entity.type
_entity.pdbx_description
1 polymer ?
#
loop_
_entity_poly.entity_id
_entity_poly.type
_entity_poly.pdbx_seq_one_letter_code
_entity_poly.pdbx_strand_id
1 'polypeptide(L)'
;MSSTPGTINRRWFLKVGAAFALMPATARGQVPIERGRFSEDYLPLVRRQLLDLVNTERKQARLSALQLDDLACNVANDHARDMANGRFLSHWGSDGRKPYQRYSFAGGVDAIQENVSAADNILSLTPNGVAGDLLDMHTTMHAEKPPNDGHRQAILASQHTQVGFGIALNGHSLRLAELYVARYLEVNPFSQQAKRRTTVVLTGKLLNPAHFLHEVDVFFEPLPAPPSIDWLRTPRGYAFPDEYVGLRPQAPYGAHYGDGSSGDYEWGSNGKFRVPAKLSRDMPGIYTIVFWIRRVPADKAFPGGEVCIRAD
;
A
#
# COMPACT_ATOMS: atom_id res chain seq x y z
N MET A 1 -6.52 33.09 -0.09
CA MET A 1 -5.99 32.30 1.05
C MET A 1 -5.25 31.12 0.45
N SER A 2 -3.92 31.15 0.52
CA SER A 2 -2.99 30.34 -0.27
C SER A 2 -2.82 28.93 0.31
N SER A 3 -3.07 27.91 -0.50
CA SER A 3 -2.80 26.49 -0.21
C SER A 3 -1.31 26.20 -0.35
N THR A 4 -0.69 25.80 0.75
CA THR A 4 0.71 25.33 0.80
C THR A 4 0.79 23.89 0.25
N PRO A 5 1.90 23.49 -0.41
CA PRO A 5 2.04 22.14 -0.97
C PRO A 5 2.29 21.07 0.13
N GLY A 6 1.51 19.98 0.08
CA GLY A 6 1.90 18.64 0.53
C GLY A 6 2.40 18.48 1.98
N THR A 7 1.48 18.46 2.94
CA THR A 7 1.74 17.94 4.30
C THR A 7 1.66 16.42 4.32
N ILE A 8 2.79 15.73 4.27
CA ILE A 8 2.90 14.31 4.64
C ILE A 8 2.70 14.20 6.18
N ASN A 9 1.45 14.15 6.61
CA ASN A 9 1.06 13.77 7.99
C ASN A 9 0.85 12.24 8.04
N ARG A 10 0.86 11.60 9.21
CA ARG A 10 0.50 10.18 9.44
C ARG A 10 -0.79 9.77 8.75
N ARG A 11 -1.71 10.74 8.59
CA ARG A 11 -2.94 10.63 7.80
C ARG A 11 -2.72 10.70 6.28
N TRP A 12 -1.77 11.47 5.77
CA TRP A 12 -1.59 11.72 4.33
C TRP A 12 -0.97 10.53 3.58
N PHE A 13 0.01 9.84 4.17
CA PHE A 13 0.66 8.71 3.48
C PHE A 13 -0.33 7.62 3.08
N LEU A 14 -1.41 7.39 3.84
CA LEU A 14 -2.43 6.42 3.47
C LEU A 14 -3.74 7.02 2.95
N LYS A 15 -3.92 8.35 3.02
CA LYS A 15 -5.15 9.00 2.53
C LYS A 15 -5.18 8.99 1.01
N VAL A 16 -5.53 7.84 0.46
CA VAL A 16 -6.13 7.74 -0.86
C VAL A 16 -7.56 8.24 -0.71
N GLY A 17 -7.88 9.34 -1.39
CA GLY A 17 -9.22 9.94 -1.34
C GLY A 17 -10.28 8.93 -1.80
N ALA A 18 -11.52 9.10 -1.34
CA ALA A 18 -12.66 8.25 -1.71
C ALA A 18 -13.11 8.42 -3.18
N ALA A 19 -12.24 8.89 -4.06
CA ALA A 19 -12.52 8.89 -5.49
C ALA A 19 -12.26 7.47 -5.98
N PHE A 20 -13.26 6.84 -6.57
CA PHE A 20 -13.08 5.61 -7.31
C PHE A 20 -13.49 5.86 -8.75
N ALA A 21 -12.64 5.49 -9.69
CA ALA A 21 -13.00 5.57 -11.10
C ALA A 21 -13.92 4.39 -11.45
N LEU A 22 -15.22 4.67 -11.59
CA LEU A 22 -16.11 3.84 -12.39
C LEU A 22 -16.14 4.42 -13.81
N MET A 23 -15.61 3.65 -14.74
CA MET A 23 -15.66 4.01 -16.16
C MET A 23 -16.98 3.55 -16.78
N PRO A 24 -17.77 4.44 -17.41
CA PRO A 24 -18.80 4.00 -18.35
C PRO A 24 -18.11 3.35 -19.57
N ALA A 25 -18.67 2.25 -20.07
CA ALA A 25 -18.14 1.57 -21.26
C ALA A 25 -18.08 2.55 -22.44
N THR A 26 -16.87 2.97 -22.84
CA THR A 26 -16.70 3.76 -24.07
C THR A 26 -16.55 2.81 -25.25
N ALA A 27 -17.39 2.99 -26.27
CA ALA A 27 -17.36 2.17 -27.46
C ALA A 27 -16.12 2.48 -28.30
N ARG A 28 -15.08 1.65 -28.21
CA ARG A 28 -14.02 1.61 -29.23
C ARG A 28 -14.48 0.72 -30.38
N GLY A 29 -14.77 1.35 -31.52
CA GLY A 29 -14.99 0.65 -32.77
C GLY A 29 -13.66 0.21 -33.37
N GLN A 30 -13.33 -1.09 -33.31
CA GLN A 30 -12.63 -1.85 -34.34
C GLN A 30 -12.49 -3.32 -33.92
N VAL A 31 -12.91 -4.22 -34.81
CA VAL A 31 -12.71 -5.68 -34.71
C VAL A 31 -11.42 -6.01 -35.48
N PRO A 32 -10.47 -6.70 -34.83
CA PRO A 32 -9.96 -7.95 -35.40
C PRO A 32 -10.34 -9.12 -34.49
N ILE A 33 -10.78 -10.22 -35.10
CA ILE A 33 -11.07 -11.48 -34.42
C ILE A 33 -9.73 -12.04 -33.93
N GLU A 34 -9.37 -11.74 -32.69
CA GLU A 34 -8.32 -12.45 -31.97
C GLU A 34 -8.92 -13.66 -31.25
N ARG A 35 -8.31 -14.83 -31.46
CA ARG A 35 -8.75 -16.08 -30.86
C ARG A 35 -8.41 -16.07 -29.38
N GLY A 36 -9.43 -16.11 -28.53
CA GLY A 36 -9.28 -16.39 -27.10
C GLY A 36 -9.92 -15.33 -26.21
N ARG A 37 -10.39 -15.77 -25.05
CA ARG A 37 -10.83 -14.89 -23.96
C ARG A 37 -9.61 -14.58 -23.09
N PHE A 38 -9.53 -13.37 -22.54
CA PHE A 38 -8.54 -13.02 -21.53
C PHE A 38 -8.56 -14.05 -20.39
N SER A 39 -7.38 -14.55 -20.06
CA SER A 39 -7.10 -15.51 -18.99
C SER A 39 -5.91 -15.04 -18.16
N GLU A 40 -5.63 -15.74 -17.07
CA GLU A 40 -4.50 -15.43 -16.20
C GLU A 40 -3.14 -15.55 -16.91
N ASP A 41 -3.06 -16.32 -18.00
CA ASP A 41 -1.84 -16.48 -18.81
C ASP A 41 -1.35 -15.15 -19.41
N TYR A 42 -2.24 -14.17 -19.55
CA TYR A 42 -1.92 -12.84 -20.07
C TYR A 42 -1.47 -11.85 -18.99
N LEU A 43 -1.57 -12.20 -17.70
CA LEU A 43 -1.20 -11.30 -16.61
C LEU A 43 0.24 -10.79 -16.70
N PRO A 44 1.27 -11.61 -17.00
CA PRO A 44 2.65 -11.12 -17.10
C PRO A 44 2.82 -10.05 -18.19
N LEU A 45 2.14 -10.20 -19.33
CA LEU A 45 2.19 -9.25 -20.43
C LEU A 45 1.54 -7.92 -20.04
N VAL A 46 0.31 -7.98 -19.50
CA VAL A 46 -0.44 -6.77 -19.13
C VAL A 46 0.21 -6.02 -17.97
N ARG A 47 0.77 -6.75 -16.97
CA ARG A 47 1.57 -6.15 -15.89
C ARG A 47 2.77 -5.37 -16.42
N ARG A 48 3.44 -5.88 -17.45
CA ARG A 48 4.55 -5.17 -18.10
C ARG A 48 4.07 -3.91 -18.80
N GLN A 49 2.94 -3.96 -19.52
CA GLN A 49 2.36 -2.77 -20.17
C GLN A 49 1.98 -1.68 -19.16
N LEU A 50 1.36 -2.05 -18.04
CA LEU A 50 1.06 -1.14 -16.94
C LEU A 50 2.32 -0.57 -16.30
N LEU A 51 3.36 -1.40 -16.10
CA LEU A 51 4.66 -0.96 -15.60
C LEU A 51 5.32 0.06 -16.53
N ASP A 52 5.31 -0.19 -17.84
CA ASP A 52 5.91 0.70 -18.84
C ASP A 52 5.17 2.06 -18.88
N LEU A 53 3.85 2.03 -18.76
CA LEU A 53 3.01 3.24 -18.68
C LEU A 53 3.34 4.06 -17.42
N VAL A 54 3.27 3.45 -16.23
CA VAL A 54 3.53 4.16 -14.97
C VAL A 54 4.96 4.71 -14.92
N ASN A 55 5.94 3.98 -15.47
CA ASN A 55 7.32 4.44 -15.51
C ASN A 55 7.54 5.57 -16.53
N THR A 56 6.77 5.61 -17.62
CA THR A 56 6.77 6.74 -18.56
C THR A 56 6.26 8.00 -17.87
N GLU A 57 5.16 7.90 -17.13
CA GLU A 57 4.56 8.99 -16.37
C GLU A 57 5.49 9.49 -15.25
N ARG A 58 6.08 8.56 -14.49
CA ARG A 58 7.06 8.87 -13.44
C ARG A 58 8.31 9.54 -14.02
N LYS A 59 8.79 9.11 -15.18
CA LYS A 59 9.91 9.77 -15.88
C LYS A 59 9.56 11.21 -16.26
N GLN A 60 8.35 11.47 -16.77
CA GLN A 60 7.88 12.83 -17.05
C GLN A 60 7.85 13.70 -15.78
N ALA A 61 7.50 13.10 -14.64
CA ALA A 61 7.54 13.72 -13.32
C ALA A 61 8.95 13.77 -12.67
N ARG A 62 10.01 13.31 -13.38
CA ARG A 62 11.40 13.23 -12.88
C ARG A 62 11.57 12.34 -11.65
N LEU A 63 10.78 11.27 -11.56
CA LEU A 63 10.82 10.27 -10.51
C LEU A 63 11.56 9.01 -10.99
N SER A 64 12.10 8.24 -10.03
CA SER A 64 12.71 6.95 -10.30
C SER A 64 11.66 5.94 -10.82
N ALA A 65 12.10 5.10 -11.76
CA ALA A 65 11.30 3.99 -12.26
C ALA A 65 11.04 2.96 -11.15
N LEU A 66 9.84 2.40 -11.15
CA LEU A 66 9.41 1.28 -10.31
C LEU A 66 9.80 -0.04 -10.96
N GLN A 67 9.93 -1.07 -10.14
CA GLN A 67 10.04 -2.46 -10.56
C GLN A 67 8.77 -3.23 -10.18
N LEU A 68 8.47 -4.31 -10.89
CA LEU A 68 7.40 -5.22 -10.47
C LEU A 68 7.80 -5.95 -9.18
N ASP A 69 6.85 -6.10 -8.28
CA ASP A 69 6.97 -6.91 -7.07
C ASP A 69 5.98 -8.08 -7.09
N ASP A 70 6.51 -9.30 -7.03
CA ASP A 70 5.70 -10.52 -7.18
C ASP A 70 4.73 -10.71 -6.01
N LEU A 71 5.17 -10.43 -4.77
CA LEU A 71 4.31 -10.50 -3.60
C LEU A 71 3.17 -9.48 -3.70
N ALA A 72 3.49 -8.24 -4.05
CA ALA A 72 2.49 -7.20 -4.25
C ALA A 72 1.50 -7.57 -5.38
N CYS A 73 1.99 -8.15 -6.49
CA CYS A 73 1.14 -8.65 -7.57
C CYS A 73 0.16 -9.73 -7.09
N ASN A 74 0.63 -10.66 -6.25
CA ASN A 74 -0.21 -11.73 -5.71
C ASN A 74 -1.28 -11.17 -4.75
N VAL A 75 -0.88 -10.34 -3.79
CA VAL A 75 -1.80 -9.70 -2.83
C VAL A 75 -2.84 -8.83 -3.55
N ALA A 76 -2.40 -8.05 -4.54
CA ALA A 76 -3.29 -7.22 -5.34
C ALA A 76 -4.24 -8.08 -6.19
N ASN A 77 -3.78 -9.20 -6.77
CA ASN A 77 -4.63 -10.13 -7.52
C ASN A 77 -5.74 -10.71 -6.64
N ASP A 78 -5.40 -11.15 -5.43
CA ASP A 78 -6.38 -11.73 -4.51
C ASP A 78 -7.45 -10.70 -4.13
N HIS A 79 -7.05 -9.45 -3.88
CA HIS A 79 -8.00 -8.36 -3.64
C HIS A 79 -8.85 -8.02 -4.87
N ALA A 80 -8.26 -8.01 -6.08
CA ALA A 80 -8.99 -7.81 -7.32
C ALA A 80 -10.04 -8.91 -7.55
N ARG A 81 -9.70 -10.18 -7.26
CA ARG A 81 -10.63 -11.32 -7.34
C ARG A 81 -11.75 -11.20 -6.31
N ASP A 82 -11.44 -10.80 -5.08
CA ASP A 82 -12.42 -10.54 -4.02
C ASP A 82 -13.44 -9.47 -4.46
N MET A 83 -12.95 -8.33 -4.95
CA MET A 83 -13.79 -7.26 -5.51
C MET A 83 -14.65 -7.72 -6.70
N ALA A 84 -14.08 -8.50 -7.63
CA ALA A 84 -14.79 -8.98 -8.81
C ALA A 84 -15.89 -9.98 -8.44
N ASN A 85 -15.60 -10.92 -7.54
CA ASN A 85 -16.54 -11.94 -7.08
C ASN A 85 -17.64 -11.35 -6.21
N GLY A 86 -17.28 -10.44 -5.30
CA GLY A 86 -18.23 -9.76 -4.42
C GLY A 86 -19.02 -8.64 -5.11
N ARG A 87 -18.63 -8.22 -6.32
CA ARG A 87 -19.21 -7.08 -7.05
C ARG A 87 -19.21 -5.80 -6.20
N PHE A 88 -18.03 -5.41 -5.74
CA PHE A 88 -17.77 -4.17 -5.02
C PHE A 88 -16.45 -3.52 -5.46
N LEU A 89 -16.25 -2.26 -5.11
CA LEU A 89 -14.99 -1.54 -5.30
C LEU A 89 -14.63 -0.87 -3.98
N SER A 90 -13.56 -1.34 -3.34
CA SER A 90 -13.16 -0.88 -2.01
C SER A 90 -11.68 -1.14 -1.76
N HIS A 91 -11.07 -0.35 -0.87
CA HIS A 91 -9.76 -0.68 -0.31
C HIS A 91 -9.83 -1.79 0.75
N TRP A 92 -11.01 -2.07 1.29
CA TRP A 92 -11.21 -3.13 2.28
C TRP A 92 -11.58 -4.43 1.57
N GLY A 93 -10.99 -5.52 2.03
CA GLY A 93 -11.43 -6.85 1.62
C GLY A 93 -12.80 -7.19 2.23
N SER A 94 -13.44 -8.22 1.68
CA SER A 94 -14.66 -8.81 2.25
C SER A 94 -14.45 -9.41 3.64
N ASP A 95 -13.20 -9.66 4.04
CA ASP A 95 -12.79 -10.05 5.39
C ASP A 95 -12.60 -8.84 6.35
N GLY A 96 -12.79 -7.62 5.86
CA GLY A 96 -12.63 -6.38 6.61
C GLY A 96 -11.19 -5.87 6.73
N ARG A 97 -10.20 -6.55 6.16
CA ARG A 97 -8.79 -6.13 6.23
C ARG A 97 -8.48 -4.96 5.30
N LYS A 98 -7.63 -4.06 5.77
CA LYS A 98 -7.05 -2.96 4.99
C LYS A 98 -5.90 -3.45 4.10
N PRO A 99 -5.48 -2.67 3.07
CA PRO A 99 -4.45 -3.10 2.13
C PRO A 99 -3.15 -3.54 2.81
N TYR A 100 -2.74 -2.78 3.81
CA TYR A 100 -1.47 -2.96 4.49
C TYR A 100 -1.47 -4.17 5.45
N GLN A 101 -2.65 -4.51 6.00
CA GLN A 101 -2.87 -5.76 6.73
C GLN A 101 -2.81 -6.96 5.78
N ARG A 102 -3.45 -6.89 4.60
CA ARG A 102 -3.38 -7.96 3.59
C ARG A 102 -1.95 -8.20 3.14
N TYR A 103 -1.22 -7.14 2.81
CA TYR A 103 0.17 -7.22 2.38
C TYR A 103 1.06 -7.82 3.47
N SER A 104 0.93 -7.32 4.71
CA SER A 104 1.78 -7.82 5.78
C SER A 104 1.49 -9.28 6.13
N PHE A 105 0.23 -9.69 6.29
CA PHE A 105 -0.11 -11.10 6.58
C PHE A 105 0.21 -12.07 5.44
N ALA A 106 0.47 -11.58 4.23
CA ALA A 106 1.02 -12.38 3.13
C ALA A 106 2.55 -12.54 3.19
N GLY A 107 3.21 -11.99 4.22
CA GLY A 107 4.67 -12.01 4.42
C GLY A 107 5.36 -10.70 4.04
N GLY A 108 4.62 -9.67 3.65
CA GLY A 108 5.16 -8.36 3.32
C GLY A 108 5.65 -7.62 4.56
N VAL A 109 6.73 -6.87 4.39
CA VAL A 109 7.32 -6.00 5.44
C VAL A 109 7.54 -4.58 4.97
N ASP A 110 7.35 -4.32 3.68
CA ASP A 110 7.47 -3.01 3.06
C ASP A 110 6.19 -2.19 3.33
N ALA A 111 6.32 -0.87 3.42
CA ALA A 111 5.14 0.00 3.49
C ALA A 111 4.49 0.11 2.10
N ILE A 112 3.16 0.16 2.04
CA ILE A 112 2.42 0.19 0.78
C ILE A 112 1.40 1.32 0.68
N GLN A 113 1.01 1.63 -0.56
CA GLN A 113 -0.17 2.40 -0.92
C GLN A 113 -0.93 1.67 -2.02
N GLU A 114 -2.25 1.63 -1.93
CA GLU A 114 -3.13 0.97 -2.90
C GLU A 114 -4.00 1.99 -3.66
N ASN A 115 -4.03 1.85 -4.99
CA ASN A 115 -5.10 2.37 -5.84
C ASN A 115 -6.00 1.22 -6.29
N VAL A 116 -7.31 1.47 -6.48
CA VAL A 116 -8.22 0.50 -7.08
C VAL A 116 -9.14 1.16 -8.10
N SER A 117 -9.47 0.42 -9.15
CA SER A 117 -10.36 0.87 -10.21
C SER A 117 -11.23 -0.29 -10.71
N ALA A 118 -12.38 0.03 -11.30
CA ALA A 118 -13.25 -0.96 -11.91
C ALA A 118 -13.89 -0.49 -13.22
N ALA A 119 -14.15 -1.47 -14.08
CA ALA A 119 -15.01 -1.32 -15.24
C ALA A 119 -16.03 -2.47 -15.26
N ASP A 120 -17.32 -2.11 -15.23
CA ASP A 120 -18.41 -3.07 -15.32
C ASP A 120 -19.03 -3.02 -16.72
N ASN A 121 -19.45 -4.18 -17.24
CA ASN A 121 -19.99 -4.34 -18.59
C ASN A 121 -18.98 -3.99 -19.70
N ILE A 122 -17.71 -4.37 -19.53
CA ILE A 122 -16.72 -4.21 -20.59
C ILE A 122 -17.16 -4.96 -21.86
N LEU A 123 -16.88 -4.38 -23.03
CA LEU A 123 -17.41 -4.88 -24.30
C LEU A 123 -16.57 -6.02 -24.87
N SER A 124 -15.24 -5.88 -24.82
CA SER A 124 -14.32 -6.87 -25.34
C SER A 124 -13.72 -7.70 -24.22
N LEU A 125 -13.83 -9.02 -24.34
CA LEU A 125 -13.17 -9.97 -23.44
C LEU A 125 -11.92 -10.58 -24.08
N THR A 126 -11.45 -10.05 -25.22
CA THR A 126 -10.19 -10.48 -25.84
C THR A 126 -9.01 -9.95 -25.02
N PRO A 127 -7.83 -10.58 -25.13
CA PRO A 127 -6.64 -10.11 -24.41
C PRO A 127 -6.32 -8.63 -24.65
N ASN A 128 -6.33 -8.19 -25.92
CA ASN A 128 -6.05 -6.80 -26.27
C ASN A 128 -7.16 -5.84 -25.83
N GLY A 129 -8.42 -6.27 -25.84
CA GLY A 129 -9.53 -5.46 -25.33
C GLY A 129 -9.40 -5.18 -23.83
N VAL A 130 -9.22 -6.25 -23.05
CA VAL A 130 -9.06 -6.16 -21.59
C VAL A 130 -7.81 -5.38 -21.21
N ALA A 131 -6.69 -5.59 -21.91
CA ALA A 131 -5.48 -4.80 -21.70
C ALA A 131 -5.72 -3.30 -21.97
N GLY A 132 -6.45 -2.97 -23.03
CA GLY A 132 -6.84 -1.59 -23.35
C GLY A 132 -7.66 -0.95 -22.23
N ASP A 133 -8.67 -1.66 -21.71
CA ASP A 133 -9.51 -1.16 -20.61
C ASP A 133 -8.67 -0.95 -19.33
N LEU A 134 -7.74 -1.84 -19.01
CA LEU A 134 -6.84 -1.69 -17.86
C LEU A 134 -5.92 -0.48 -17.98
N LEU A 135 -5.37 -0.21 -19.17
CA LEU A 135 -4.55 0.97 -19.43
C LEU A 135 -5.38 2.26 -19.33
N ASP A 136 -6.61 2.26 -19.81
CA ASP A 136 -7.53 3.40 -19.70
C ASP A 136 -7.90 3.67 -18.22
N MET A 137 -8.13 2.62 -17.42
CA MET A 137 -8.36 2.70 -15.98
C MET A 137 -7.19 3.35 -15.25
N HIS A 138 -5.96 2.92 -15.53
CA HIS A 138 -4.73 3.55 -15.00
C HIS A 138 -4.60 5.00 -15.43
N THR A 139 -4.75 5.27 -16.74
CA THR A 139 -4.61 6.61 -17.32
C THR A 139 -5.58 7.60 -16.67
N THR A 140 -6.80 7.17 -16.35
CA THR A 140 -7.79 8.01 -15.66
C THR A 140 -7.41 8.30 -14.23
N MET A 141 -6.93 7.30 -13.48
CA MET A 141 -6.38 7.51 -12.13
C MET A 141 -5.19 8.48 -12.14
N HIS A 142 -4.29 8.36 -13.12
CA HIS A 142 -3.18 9.29 -13.30
C HIS A 142 -3.68 10.69 -13.69
N ALA A 143 -4.73 10.83 -14.51
CA ALA A 143 -5.23 12.12 -15.00
C ALA A 143 -6.04 12.95 -13.97
N GLU A 144 -6.31 12.39 -12.79
CA GLU A 144 -7.05 13.07 -11.72
C GLU A 144 -6.41 14.42 -11.33
N LYS A 145 -7.25 15.36 -10.86
CA LYS A 145 -6.84 16.72 -10.48
C LYS A 145 -7.28 17.06 -9.05
N PRO A 146 -6.51 17.90 -8.33
CA PRO A 146 -6.88 18.35 -6.99
C PRO A 146 -8.30 18.95 -6.95
N PRO A 147 -9.06 18.76 -5.86
CA PRO A 147 -8.67 18.07 -4.63
C PRO A 147 -8.89 16.54 -4.63
N ASN A 148 -9.37 15.98 -5.74
CA ASN A 148 -9.77 14.56 -5.86
C ASN A 148 -8.75 13.78 -6.68
N ASP A 149 -7.46 13.90 -6.35
CA ASP A 149 -6.32 13.31 -7.06
C ASP A 149 -5.53 12.31 -6.21
N GLY A 150 -6.23 11.61 -5.31
CA GLY A 150 -5.61 10.62 -4.42
C GLY A 150 -4.84 9.55 -5.17
N HIS A 151 -5.38 9.06 -6.30
CA HIS A 151 -4.69 8.03 -7.07
C HIS A 151 -3.46 8.57 -7.78
N ARG A 152 -3.56 9.75 -8.40
CA ARG A 152 -2.42 10.44 -9.02
C ARG A 152 -1.31 10.70 -8.01
N GLN A 153 -1.64 11.12 -6.78
CA GLN A 153 -0.67 11.32 -5.72
C GLN A 153 0.05 10.02 -5.34
N ALA A 154 -0.66 8.89 -5.29
CA ALA A 154 -0.05 7.58 -5.06
C ALA A 154 0.86 7.15 -6.22
N ILE A 155 0.40 7.28 -7.47
CA ILE A 155 1.19 6.96 -8.69
C ILE A 155 2.53 7.72 -8.70
N LEU A 156 2.48 9.00 -8.34
CA LEU A 156 3.63 9.92 -8.38
C LEU A 156 4.34 10.08 -7.04
N ALA A 157 4.07 9.21 -6.06
CA ALA A 157 4.77 9.28 -4.79
C ALA A 157 6.24 8.89 -4.97
N SER A 158 7.15 9.78 -4.55
CA SER A 158 8.59 9.66 -4.79
C SER A 158 9.28 8.56 -3.97
N GLN A 159 8.62 8.10 -2.92
CA GLN A 159 9.10 7.06 -2.02
C GLN A 159 8.85 5.65 -2.56
N HIS A 160 8.03 5.48 -3.59
CA HIS A 160 7.77 4.15 -4.14
C HIS A 160 8.95 3.65 -4.96
N THR A 161 9.29 2.39 -4.75
CA THR A 161 10.41 1.68 -5.39
C THR A 161 9.92 0.49 -6.20
N GLN A 162 8.79 -0.10 -5.84
CA GLN A 162 8.14 -1.18 -6.59
C GLN A 162 6.63 -0.95 -6.73
N VAL A 163 6.00 -1.76 -7.58
CA VAL A 163 4.55 -1.82 -7.76
C VAL A 163 4.12 -3.26 -8.06
N GLY A 164 2.96 -3.66 -7.54
CA GLY A 164 2.24 -4.86 -7.97
C GLY A 164 0.92 -4.50 -8.63
N PHE A 165 0.54 -5.23 -9.68
CA PHE A 165 -0.77 -5.07 -10.32
C PHE A 165 -1.62 -6.32 -10.16
N GLY A 166 -2.76 -6.12 -9.51
CA GLY A 166 -3.84 -7.06 -9.32
C GLY A 166 -4.91 -6.90 -10.39
N ILE A 167 -5.22 -7.97 -11.12
CA ILE A 167 -6.21 -7.92 -12.21
C ILE A 167 -7.16 -9.11 -12.03
N ALA A 168 -8.46 -8.83 -12.09
CA ALA A 168 -9.47 -9.88 -12.11
C ALA A 168 -10.59 -9.54 -13.09
N LEU A 169 -10.96 -10.51 -13.92
CA LEU A 169 -12.09 -10.44 -14.83
C LEU A 169 -13.10 -11.53 -14.47
N ASN A 170 -14.28 -11.14 -14.00
CA ASN A 170 -15.40 -12.05 -13.75
C ASN A 170 -16.59 -11.66 -14.62
N GLY A 171 -16.91 -12.50 -15.61
CA GLY A 171 -17.90 -12.16 -16.63
C GLY A 171 -17.41 -10.97 -17.46
N HIS A 172 -18.10 -9.83 -17.30
CA HIS A 172 -17.77 -8.52 -17.89
C HIS A 172 -17.41 -7.48 -16.80
N SER A 173 -17.12 -7.93 -15.57
CA SER A 173 -16.65 -7.08 -14.48
C SER A 173 -15.14 -7.20 -14.36
N LEU A 174 -14.45 -6.09 -14.58
CA LEU A 174 -13.00 -5.97 -14.56
C LEU A 174 -12.57 -5.14 -13.35
N ARG A 175 -11.57 -5.64 -12.62
CA ARG A 175 -10.98 -4.98 -11.45
C ARG A 175 -9.48 -4.82 -11.66
N LEU A 176 -8.98 -3.65 -11.26
CA LEU A 176 -7.56 -3.33 -11.16
C LEU A 176 -7.25 -2.89 -9.74
N ALA A 177 -6.21 -3.46 -9.15
CA ALA A 177 -5.59 -2.98 -7.92
C ALA A 177 -4.10 -2.69 -8.20
N GLU A 178 -3.62 -1.51 -7.83
CA GLU A 178 -2.21 -1.11 -7.97
C GLU A 178 -1.64 -0.94 -6.57
N LEU A 179 -0.72 -1.82 -6.19
CA LEU A 179 -0.09 -1.80 -4.87
C LEU A 179 1.33 -1.27 -5.00
N TYR A 180 1.50 0.02 -4.70
CA TYR A 180 2.78 0.69 -4.67
C TYR A 180 3.53 0.38 -3.38
N VAL A 181 4.82 0.07 -3.50
CA VAL A 181 5.65 -0.44 -2.40
C VAL A 181 6.85 0.49 -2.17
N ALA A 182 7.07 0.84 -0.91
CA ALA A 182 8.22 1.58 -0.42
C ALA A 182 9.17 0.63 0.33
N ARG A 183 10.19 0.12 -0.36
CA ARG A 183 11.17 -0.85 0.15
C ARG A 183 12.43 -0.17 0.62
N TYR A 184 12.59 -0.03 1.94
CA TYR A 184 13.71 0.69 2.55
C TYR A 184 14.43 -0.09 3.65
N LEU A 185 13.88 -1.20 4.10
CA LEU A 185 14.42 -2.00 5.18
C LEU A 185 14.17 -3.49 4.95
N GLU A 186 14.96 -4.31 5.59
CA GLU A 186 14.69 -5.72 5.81
C GLU A 186 14.31 -5.92 7.28
N VAL A 187 13.28 -6.71 7.54
CA VAL A 187 12.94 -7.20 8.88
C VAL A 187 13.30 -8.68 8.92
N ASN A 188 14.08 -9.09 9.92
CA ASN A 188 14.35 -10.49 10.18
C ASN A 188 13.06 -11.25 10.48
N PRO A 189 12.97 -12.56 10.21
CA PRO A 189 11.77 -13.34 10.47
C PRO A 189 11.23 -13.15 11.89
N PHE A 190 9.93 -12.91 11.99
CA PHE A 190 9.20 -12.72 13.24
C PHE A 190 7.86 -13.48 13.18
N SER A 191 7.29 -13.76 14.36
CA SER A 191 5.95 -14.35 14.43
C SER A 191 4.89 -13.28 14.21
N GLN A 192 3.99 -13.51 13.26
CA GLN A 192 2.81 -12.67 13.04
C GLN A 192 1.66 -12.98 14.02
N GLN A 193 1.89 -13.90 14.95
CA GLN A 193 1.00 -14.20 16.07
C GLN A 193 1.76 -14.03 17.38
N ALA A 194 1.12 -13.38 18.35
CA ALA A 194 1.68 -13.19 19.68
C ALA A 194 0.59 -13.26 20.74
N LYS A 195 1.00 -13.51 21.99
CA LYS A 195 0.07 -13.37 23.13
C LYS A 195 -0.13 -11.89 23.43
N ARG A 196 -1.34 -11.52 23.87
CA ARG A 196 -1.60 -10.18 24.43
C ARG A 196 -0.66 -9.84 25.58
N ARG A 197 -0.41 -8.53 25.75
CA ARG A 197 0.42 -7.95 26.82
C ARG A 197 1.87 -8.43 26.84
N THR A 198 2.35 -8.95 25.71
CA THR A 198 3.76 -9.30 25.51
C THR A 198 4.51 -8.20 24.77
N THR A 199 5.84 -8.28 24.81
CA THR A 199 6.72 -7.49 23.95
C THR A 199 7.25 -8.38 22.83
N VAL A 200 7.05 -7.96 21.59
CA VAL A 200 7.67 -8.56 20.42
C VAL A 200 8.91 -7.77 20.05
N VAL A 201 9.99 -8.45 19.67
CA VAL A 201 11.24 -7.79 19.28
C VAL A 201 11.43 -7.93 17.78
N LEU A 202 11.32 -6.82 17.06
CA LEU A 202 11.60 -6.75 15.63
C LEU A 202 13.05 -6.35 15.43
N THR A 203 13.78 -7.13 14.65
CA THR A 203 15.18 -6.86 14.31
C THR A 203 15.32 -6.78 12.80
N GLY A 204 16.32 -6.05 12.33
CA GLY A 204 16.51 -5.87 10.89
C GLY A 204 17.57 -4.83 10.58
N LYS A 205 17.55 -4.35 9.35
CA LYS A 205 18.46 -3.29 8.88
C LYS A 205 17.81 -2.44 7.80
N LEU A 206 18.23 -1.19 7.70
CA LEU A 206 17.97 -0.37 6.52
C LEU A 206 18.75 -0.92 5.32
N LEU A 207 18.13 -0.92 4.14
CA LEU A 207 18.76 -1.33 2.89
C LEU A 207 19.88 -0.37 2.48
N ASN A 208 19.69 0.92 2.74
CA ASN A 208 20.72 1.93 2.64
C ASN A 208 21.06 2.44 4.04
N PRO A 209 22.26 2.15 4.58
CA PRO A 209 22.65 2.59 5.91
C PRO A 209 22.83 4.11 6.04
N ALA A 210 22.86 4.87 4.93
CA ALA A 210 22.85 6.33 4.95
C ALA A 210 21.46 6.92 5.24
N HIS A 211 20.39 6.12 5.16
CA HIS A 211 19.06 6.54 5.59
C HIS A 211 18.94 6.51 7.11
N PHE A 212 17.89 7.17 7.62
CA PHE A 212 17.63 7.34 9.04
C PHE A 212 16.33 6.63 9.42
N LEU A 213 16.40 5.75 10.42
CA LEU A 213 15.21 5.21 11.08
C LEU A 213 14.72 6.24 12.10
N HIS A 214 13.76 7.08 11.69
CA HIS A 214 13.35 8.25 12.42
C HIS A 214 12.52 7.94 13.66
N GLU A 215 11.52 7.05 13.50
CA GLU A 215 10.54 6.68 14.51
C GLU A 215 9.93 5.33 14.15
N VAL A 216 9.40 4.62 15.14
CA VAL A 216 8.55 3.45 14.91
C VAL A 216 7.22 3.65 15.62
N ASP A 217 6.12 3.57 14.90
CA ASP A 217 4.79 3.62 15.50
C ASP A 217 4.23 2.23 15.73
N VAL A 218 3.52 2.07 16.84
CA VAL A 218 2.75 0.88 17.17
C VAL A 218 1.28 1.28 17.25
N PHE A 219 0.52 0.94 16.22
CA PHE A 219 -0.93 1.11 16.15
C PHE A 219 -1.62 -0.16 16.68
N PHE A 220 -2.86 0.00 17.14
CA PHE A 220 -3.74 -1.11 17.49
C PHE A 220 -5.10 -0.95 16.80
N GLU A 221 -5.61 -2.03 16.24
CA GLU A 221 -6.97 -2.14 15.74
C GLU A 221 -7.62 -3.42 16.28
N PRO A 222 -8.92 -3.41 16.64
CA PRO A 222 -9.67 -4.64 16.89
C PRO A 222 -9.59 -5.60 15.71
N LEU A 223 -9.82 -6.89 15.96
CA LEU A 223 -9.89 -7.87 14.87
C LEU A 223 -10.96 -7.44 13.84
N PRO A 224 -10.64 -7.44 12.54
CA PRO A 224 -11.56 -7.03 11.51
C PRO A 224 -12.75 -7.99 11.46
N ALA A 225 -13.94 -7.43 11.26
CA ALA A 225 -15.15 -8.18 11.00
C ALA A 225 -15.55 -7.97 9.52
N PRO A 226 -16.07 -9.01 8.85
CA PRO A 226 -16.60 -8.87 7.49
C PRO A 226 -17.65 -7.74 7.41
N PRO A 227 -17.41 -6.67 6.62
CA PRO A 227 -18.37 -5.60 6.44
C PRO A 227 -19.55 -6.06 5.57
N SER A 228 -20.67 -5.32 5.64
CA SER A 228 -21.77 -5.55 4.69
C SER A 228 -21.37 -5.15 3.28
N ILE A 229 -21.98 -5.78 2.28
CA ILE A 229 -21.64 -5.49 0.88
C ILE A 229 -21.96 -4.05 0.47
N ASP A 230 -23.02 -3.45 1.01
CA ASP A 230 -23.36 -2.05 0.75
C ASP A 230 -22.33 -1.10 1.35
N TRP A 231 -21.73 -1.48 2.48
CA TRP A 231 -20.63 -0.73 3.06
C TRP A 231 -19.39 -0.77 2.15
N LEU A 232 -19.06 -1.93 1.59
CA LEU A 232 -17.96 -2.11 0.64
C LEU A 232 -18.17 -1.37 -0.68
N ARG A 233 -19.43 -1.20 -1.11
CA ARG A 233 -19.78 -0.45 -2.34
C ARG A 233 -19.74 1.06 -2.15
N THR A 234 -19.65 1.54 -0.92
CA THR A 234 -19.57 2.97 -0.63
C THR A 234 -18.10 3.41 -0.68
N PRO A 235 -17.73 4.42 -1.49
CA PRO A 235 -16.35 4.89 -1.57
C PRO A 235 -15.82 5.39 -0.24
N ARG A 236 -14.65 4.89 0.15
CA ARG A 236 -13.98 5.19 1.42
C ARG A 236 -12.48 5.19 1.23
N GLY A 237 -11.79 6.13 1.87
CA GLY A 237 -10.33 6.13 1.98
C GLY A 237 -9.89 5.49 3.29
N TYR A 238 -8.77 4.79 3.30
CA TYR A 238 -8.23 4.15 4.49
C TYR A 238 -7.12 5.01 5.12
N ALA A 239 -6.82 4.74 6.39
CA ALA A 239 -5.70 5.36 7.10
C ALA A 239 -5.26 4.46 8.25
N PHE A 240 -4.10 4.77 8.83
CA PHE A 240 -3.76 4.29 10.16
C PHE A 240 -4.72 4.86 11.20
N PRO A 241 -4.92 4.16 12.34
CA PRO A 241 -5.65 4.71 13.48
C PRO A 241 -5.06 6.04 13.96
N ASP A 242 -5.88 6.88 14.59
CA ASP A 242 -5.42 8.14 15.17
C ASP A 242 -4.58 7.92 16.45
N GLU A 243 -4.85 6.85 17.19
CA GLU A 243 -4.12 6.46 18.40
C GLU A 243 -2.96 5.51 18.09
N TYR A 244 -1.78 5.82 18.61
CA TYR A 244 -0.57 5.00 18.49
C TYR A 244 0.38 5.24 19.65
N VAL A 245 1.34 4.33 19.83
CA VAL A 245 2.52 4.53 20.67
C VAL A 245 3.71 4.76 19.75
N GLY A 246 4.32 5.95 19.83
CA GLY A 246 5.54 6.26 19.10
C GLY A 246 6.77 5.83 19.89
N LEU A 247 7.66 5.07 19.25
CA LEU A 247 8.94 4.63 19.78
C LEU A 247 10.05 5.43 19.09
N ARG A 248 11.06 5.85 19.84
CA ARG A 248 12.19 6.65 19.35
C ARG A 248 13.51 5.87 19.45
N PRO A 249 14.49 6.16 18.58
CA PRO A 249 15.80 5.54 18.69
C PRO A 249 16.46 5.95 20.01
N GLN A 250 17.33 5.11 20.54
CA GLN A 250 18.10 5.46 21.71
C GLN A 250 18.99 6.67 21.43
N ALA A 251 18.97 7.64 22.34
CA ALA A 251 19.83 8.80 22.27
C ALA A 251 21.31 8.36 22.40
N PRO A 252 22.26 9.07 21.75
CA PRO A 252 23.68 8.81 21.95
C PRO A 252 24.06 8.84 23.43
N TYR A 253 25.13 8.12 23.79
CA TYR A 253 25.60 8.05 25.18
C TYR A 253 25.79 9.47 25.77
N GLY A 254 25.16 9.72 26.93
CA GLY A 254 25.20 11.02 27.61
C GLY A 254 24.18 12.05 27.11
N ALA A 255 23.39 11.73 26.07
CA ALA A 255 22.29 12.56 25.60
C ALA A 255 20.93 12.02 26.07
N HIS A 256 19.96 12.92 26.23
CA HIS A 256 18.58 12.61 26.55
C HIS A 256 17.65 13.42 25.65
N TYR A 257 16.44 12.92 25.42
CA TYR A 257 15.38 13.71 24.82
C TYR A 257 14.93 14.84 25.75
N GLY A 258 14.18 15.81 25.22
CA GLY A 258 13.68 16.93 26.02
C GLY A 258 12.74 16.53 27.17
N ASP A 259 12.20 15.31 27.12
CA ASP A 259 11.40 14.68 28.18
C ASP A 259 12.26 13.87 29.19
N GLY A 260 13.59 13.88 29.05
CA GLY A 260 14.53 13.13 29.89
C GLY A 260 14.69 11.65 29.53
N SER A 261 13.90 11.12 28.59
CA SER A 261 14.02 9.73 28.15
C SER A 261 15.31 9.48 27.37
N SER A 262 15.78 8.23 27.41
CA SER A 262 16.93 7.77 26.61
C SER A 262 16.52 7.20 25.25
N GLY A 263 15.23 7.19 24.90
CA GLY A 263 14.67 6.48 23.74
C GLY A 263 14.32 5.01 24.02
N ASP A 264 13.70 4.36 23.04
CA ASP A 264 12.99 3.09 23.19
C ASP A 264 13.66 1.91 22.49
N TYR A 265 14.35 2.15 21.37
CA TYR A 265 14.93 1.09 20.55
C TYR A 265 16.37 1.34 20.11
N GLU A 266 17.10 0.27 19.85
CA GLU A 266 18.48 0.36 19.37
C GLU A 266 18.48 0.57 17.85
N TRP A 267 19.24 1.55 17.38
CA TRP A 267 19.53 1.74 15.95
C TRP A 267 20.97 2.25 15.78
N GLY A 268 21.77 1.51 15.01
CA GLY A 268 23.19 1.77 14.83
C GLY A 268 23.53 2.43 13.50
N SER A 269 24.73 3.01 13.42
CA SER A 269 25.29 3.61 12.19
C SER A 269 25.45 2.63 11.03
N ASN A 270 25.42 1.32 11.29
CA ASN A 270 25.41 0.26 10.28
C ASN A 270 23.99 -0.01 9.73
N GLY A 271 22.99 0.80 10.09
CA GLY A 271 21.60 0.67 9.68
C GLY A 271 20.82 -0.42 10.41
N LYS A 272 21.44 -1.21 11.30
CA LYS A 272 20.75 -2.29 12.04
C LYS A 272 19.89 -1.70 13.15
N PHE A 273 18.74 -2.32 13.38
CA PHE A 273 17.83 -1.94 14.46
C PHE A 273 17.36 -3.15 15.28
N ARG A 274 16.98 -2.87 16.52
CA ARG A 274 16.30 -3.78 17.44
C ARG A 274 15.20 -3.02 18.17
N VAL A 275 13.96 -3.27 17.78
CA VAL A 275 12.76 -2.56 18.23
C VAL A 275 11.89 -3.46 19.11
N PRO A 276 11.87 -3.24 20.43
CA PRO A 276 10.91 -3.89 21.32
C PRO A 276 9.55 -3.18 21.23
N ALA A 277 8.56 -3.80 20.60
CA ALA A 277 7.19 -3.29 20.51
C ALA A 277 6.28 -4.00 21.52
N LYS A 278 5.66 -3.23 22.41
CA LYS A 278 4.75 -3.74 23.44
C LYS A 278 3.31 -3.83 22.90
N LEU A 279 2.74 -5.03 22.93
CA LEU A 279 1.35 -5.30 22.54
C LEU A 279 0.43 -5.04 23.75
N SER A 280 0.23 -3.76 24.08
CA SER A 280 -0.25 -3.30 25.39
C SER A 280 -1.74 -3.51 25.71
N ARG A 281 -2.62 -3.56 24.70
CA ARG A 281 -4.06 -3.73 24.85
C ARG A 281 -4.42 -5.13 25.34
N ASP A 282 -5.35 -5.18 26.29
CA ASP A 282 -5.89 -6.41 26.87
C ASP A 282 -7.14 -6.92 26.12
N MET A 283 -7.11 -6.85 24.79
CA MET A 283 -8.16 -7.37 23.92
C MET A 283 -7.56 -7.88 22.61
N PRO A 284 -8.16 -8.92 21.97
CA PRO A 284 -7.67 -9.42 20.70
C PRO A 284 -7.69 -8.36 19.61
N GLY A 285 -6.68 -8.35 18.76
CA GLY A 285 -6.58 -7.38 17.68
C GLY A 285 -5.31 -7.51 16.85
N ILE A 286 -5.13 -6.55 15.95
CA ILE A 286 -3.96 -6.43 15.09
C ILE A 286 -3.16 -5.23 15.54
N TYR A 287 -1.87 -5.45 15.77
CA TYR A 287 -0.89 -4.37 15.91
C TYR A 287 -0.22 -4.13 14.58
N THR A 288 -0.31 -2.91 14.08
CA THR A 288 0.42 -2.47 12.89
C THR A 288 1.61 -1.66 13.34
N ILE A 289 2.81 -2.13 13.03
CA ILE A 289 4.07 -1.51 13.43
C ILE A 289 4.71 -0.89 12.20
N VAL A 290 4.81 0.45 12.20
CA VAL A 290 5.23 1.24 11.03
C VAL A 290 6.60 1.84 11.29
N PHE A 291 7.55 1.59 10.40
CA PHE A 291 8.90 2.13 10.45
C PHE A 291 9.00 3.39 9.59
N TRP A 292 9.24 4.53 10.22
CA TRP A 292 9.34 5.82 9.54
C TRP A 292 10.78 6.11 9.17
N ILE A 293 11.02 6.30 7.88
CA ILE A 293 12.34 6.50 7.29
C ILE A 293 12.49 7.93 6.80
N ARG A 294 13.69 8.50 6.97
CA ARG A 294 14.14 9.69 6.23
C ARG A 294 15.34 9.32 5.37
N ARG A 295 15.40 9.79 4.13
CA ARG A 295 16.57 9.52 3.27
C ARG A 295 17.78 10.35 3.70
N VAL A 296 17.52 11.57 4.15
CA VAL A 296 18.49 12.49 4.76
C VAL A 296 17.85 13.17 5.98
N PRO A 297 18.62 13.75 6.92
CA PRO A 297 18.04 14.30 8.15
C PRO A 297 16.95 15.37 7.94
N ALA A 298 17.10 16.15 6.86
CA ALA A 298 16.18 17.23 6.49
C ALA A 298 14.88 16.73 5.81
N ASP A 299 14.84 15.49 5.34
CA ASP A 299 13.64 14.93 4.71
C ASP A 299 12.51 14.80 5.74
N LYS A 300 11.28 14.99 5.27
CA LYS A 300 10.10 14.52 6.01
C LYS A 300 10.12 13.00 6.05
N ALA A 301 9.79 12.43 7.20
CA ALA A 301 9.72 10.99 7.33
C ALA A 301 8.54 10.41 6.56
N PHE A 302 8.71 9.22 6.02
CA PHE A 302 7.67 8.44 5.35
C PHE A 302 7.77 6.97 5.77
N PRO A 303 6.67 6.19 5.72
CA PRO A 303 6.72 4.76 6.00
C PRO A 303 7.61 4.03 4.99
N GLY A 304 8.62 3.34 5.48
CA GLY A 304 9.52 2.51 4.66
C GLY A 304 9.49 1.02 5.04
N GLY A 305 8.68 0.67 6.05
CA GLY A 305 8.36 -0.69 6.41
C GLY A 305 7.10 -0.74 7.27
N GLU A 306 6.35 -1.81 7.14
CA GLU A 306 5.11 -2.02 7.87
C GLU A 306 4.90 -3.51 8.14
N VAL A 307 4.67 -3.85 9.41
CA VAL A 307 4.38 -5.23 9.81
C VAL A 307 3.14 -5.31 10.70
N CYS A 308 2.31 -6.31 10.45
CA CYS A 308 1.13 -6.63 11.23
C CYS A 308 1.37 -7.87 12.09
N ILE A 309 0.97 -7.78 13.36
CA ILE A 309 1.01 -8.89 14.31
C ILE A 309 -0.37 -9.03 14.94
N ARG A 310 -0.96 -10.21 14.82
CA ARG A 310 -2.19 -10.57 15.51
C ARG A 310 -1.88 -10.93 16.96
N ALA A 311 -2.56 -10.29 17.90
CA ALA A 311 -2.49 -10.58 19.32
C ALA A 311 -3.77 -11.25 19.80
N ASP A 312 -3.66 -12.43 20.41
CA ASP A 312 -4.76 -13.20 21.02
C ASP A 312 -4.54 -13.43 22.53
#